data_AF-A0A2D7BMX6-F1
#
_entry.id   AF-A0A2D7BMX6-F1
#
_cell.length_a   1.000
_cell.length_b   1.000
_cell.length_c   1.000
_cell.angle_alpha   90.00
_cell.angle_beta   90.00
_cell.angle_gamma   90.00
#
_symmetry.space_group_name_H-M   'P 1'
#
loop_
_entity.id
_entity.type
_entity.pdbx_description
1 polymer ?
#
loop_
_entity_poly.entity_id
_entity_poly.type
_entity_poly.pdbx_seq_one_letter_code
_entity_poly.pdbx_strand_id
1 'polypeptide(L)' 'MTKSISCKDAGKDCSWSASAESVEELMSQVTEHVLAEHKEIELNSDSITSIKSLIKDN' A
#
# COMPACT_ATOMS: atom_id res chain seq x y z
N MET A 1 7.23 -11.81 11.52
CA MET A 1 7.24 -10.35 11.31
C MET A 1 6.15 -10.06 10.33
N THR A 2 5.15 -9.29 10.77
CA THR A 2 4.02 -8.88 9.96
C THR A 2 4.40 -7.61 9.21
N LYS A 3 4.15 -7.56 7.91
CA LYS A 3 4.41 -6.40 7.08
C LYS A 3 3.22 -5.45 7.17
N SER A 4 3.49 -4.15 7.25
CA SER A 4 2.45 -3.13 7.39
C SER A 4 2.73 -1.90 6.53
N ILE A 5 1.67 -1.23 6.11
CA ILE A 5 1.73 0.01 5.34
C ILE A 5 0.52 0.89 5.67
N SER A 6 0.73 2.20 5.65
CA SER A 6 -0.35 3.18 5.72
C SER A 6 -0.29 4.16 4.55
N CYS A 7 -1.45 4.69 4.15
CA CYS A 7 -1.49 5.75 3.13
C CYS A 7 -0.74 7.02 3.56
N LYS A 8 -0.60 7.25 4.87
CA LYS A 8 0.23 8.32 5.42
C LYS A 8 1.72 8.12 5.11
N ASP A 9 2.20 6.88 5.10
CA ASP A 9 3.58 6.57 4.70
C ASP A 9 3.82 6.91 3.22
N ALA A 10 2.78 6.81 2.40
CA ALA A 10 2.79 7.23 0.99
C ALA A 10 2.51 8.73 0.78
N GLY A 11 2.39 9.52 1.86
CA GLY A 11 2.13 10.96 1.79
C GLY A 11 0.72 11.34 1.33
N LYS A 12 -0.25 10.41 1.43
CA LYS A 12 -1.65 10.66 1.09
C LYS A 12 -2.43 11.05 2.33
N ASP A 13 -3.35 12.01 2.17
CA ASP A 13 -4.33 12.36 3.21
C ASP A 13 -5.44 11.30 3.23
N CYS A 14 -5.07 10.11 3.72
CA CYS A 14 -5.95 8.96 3.85
C CYS A 14 -5.55 8.18 5.10
N SER A 15 -6.55 7.82 5.91
CA SER A 15 -6.36 7.11 7.18
C SER A 15 -6.27 5.58 7.02
N TRP A 16 -6.27 5.07 5.79
CA TRP A 16 -6.19 3.63 5.54
C TRP A 16 -4.81 3.07 5.87
N SER A 17 -4.81 1.89 6.48
CA SER A 17 -3.62 1.10 6.78
C SER A 17 -3.95 -0.37 6.77
N ALA A 18 -3.00 -1.21 6.37
CA ALA A 18 -3.14 -2.65 6.36
C ALA A 18 -1.87 -3.34 6.89
N SER A 19 -2.04 -4.60 7.28
CA SER A 19 -0.96 -5.48 7.69
C SER A 19 -1.21 -6.91 7.21
N ALA A 20 -0.16 -7.60 6.79
CA ALA A 20 -0.21 -8.97 6.28
C ALA A 20 1.10 -9.73 6.56
N GLU A 21 1.10 -11.04 6.39
CA GLU A 21 2.31 -11.85 6.59
C GLU A 21 3.29 -11.71 5.40
N SER A 22 2.74 -11.50 4.21
CA SER A 22 3.49 -11.39 2.96
C SER A 22 3.33 -10.01 2.28
N VAL A 23 4.31 -9.63 1.46
CA VAL A 23 4.21 -8.42 0.61
C VAL A 23 3.07 -8.60 -0.40
N GLU A 24 2.86 -9.80 -0.92
CA GLU A 24 1.86 -10.09 -1.95
C GLU A 24 0.44 -9.87 -1.44
N GLU A 25 0.10 -10.40 -0.26
CA GLU A 25 -1.20 -10.15 0.38
C GLU A 25 -1.40 -8.67 0.71
N LEU A 26 -0.35 -7.99 1.19
CA LEU A 26 -0.42 -6.57 1.50
C LEU A 26 -0.67 -5.74 0.23
N MET A 27 0.04 -6.07 -0.86
CA MET A 27 -0.12 -5.40 -2.15
C MET A 27 -1.49 -5.63 -2.78
N SER A 28 -2.11 -6.79 -2.58
CA SER A 28 -3.50 -7.04 -3.00
C SER A 28 -4.46 -6.06 -2.32
N GLN A 29 -4.36 -5.94 -0.99
CA GLN A 29 -5.18 -5.01 -0.19
C GLN A 29 -4.96 -3.55 -0.59
N VAL A 30 -3.69 -3.15 -0.80
CA VAL A 30 -3.35 -1.80 -1.27
C VAL A 30 -3.96 -1.54 -2.66
N THR A 31 -3.88 -2.52 -3.56
CA THR A 31 -4.42 -2.41 -4.92
C THR A 31 -5.93 -2.19 -4.89
N GLU A 32 -6.65 -3.01 -4.14
CA GLU A 32 -8.11 -2.86 -3.96
C GLU A 32 -8.46 -1.48 -3.36
N HIS A 33 -7.73 -1.05 -2.34
CA HIS A 33 -7.95 0.25 -1.72
C HIS A 33 -7.72 1.41 -2.70
N VAL A 34 -6.62 1.40 -3.45
CA VAL A 34 -6.29 2.45 -4.42
C VAL A 34 -7.34 2.50 -5.54
N LEU A 35 -7.79 1.36 -6.06
CA LEU A 35 -8.82 1.31 -7.09
C LEU A 35 -10.20 1.79 -6.58
N ALA A 36 -10.48 1.65 -5.29
CA ALA A 36 -11.73 2.11 -4.68
C ALA A 36 -11.71 3.62 -4.36
N GLU A 37 -10.69 4.07 -3.63
CA GLU A 37 -10.65 5.40 -2.98
C GLU A 37 -9.72 6.39 -3.69
N HIS A 38 -8.74 5.90 -4.45
CA HIS A 38 -7.70 6.71 -5.08
C HIS A 38 -7.59 6.43 -6.58
N LYS A 39 -8.72 6.45 -7.29
CA LYS A 39 -8.84 6.16 -8.73
C LYS A 39 -7.95 7.00 -9.64
N GLU A 40 -7.46 8.13 -9.14
CA GLU A 40 -6.52 9.02 -9.84
C GLU A 40 -5.07 8.50 -9.80
N ILE A 41 -4.76 7.56 -8.91
CA ILE A 41 -3.44 6.93 -8.82
C ILE A 41 -3.39 5.78 -9.82
N GLU A 42 -2.52 5.92 -10.81
CA GLU A 42 -2.21 4.83 -11.72
C GLU A 42 -1.27 3.82 -11.05
N LEU A 43 -1.74 2.59 -10.85
CA LEU A 43 -0.94 1.49 -10.33
C LEU A 43 -0.05 0.87 -11.42
N ASN A 44 1.05 1.55 -11.72
CA ASN A 44 2.11 1.06 -12.60
C ASN A 44 3.32 0.51 -11.81
N SER A 45 4.29 -0.05 -12.52
CA SER A 45 5.52 -0.63 -11.97
C SER A 45 6.25 0.28 -10.97
N ASP A 46 6.37 1.58 -11.27
CA ASP A 46 7.05 2.55 -10.40
C ASP A 46 6.26 2.82 -9.12
N SER A 47 4.94 2.99 -9.22
CA SER A 47 4.08 3.18 -8.05
C SER A 47 4.09 1.94 -7.13
N ILE A 48 4.05 0.74 -7.72
CA ILE A 48 4.13 -0.53 -6.98
C ILE A 48 5.47 -0.66 -6.28
N THR A 49 6.57 -0.32 -6.95
CA THR A 49 7.91 -0.37 -6.36
C THR A 49 8.04 0.63 -5.22
N SER A 50 7.50 1.84 -5.40
CA SER A 50 7.47 2.88 -4.37
C SER A 50 6.68 2.44 -3.14
N ILE A 51 5.47 1.91 -3.34
CA ILE A 51 4.62 1.39 -2.26
C ILE A 51 5.33 0.25 -1.52
N LYS A 52 5.95 -0.70 -2.24
CA LYS A 52 6.70 -1.80 -1.63
C LYS A 52 7.87 -1.33 -0.77
N SER A 53 8.54 -0.25 -1.17
CA SER A 53 9.65 0.36 -0.40
C SER A 53 9.19 0.98 0.93
N LEU A 54 7.91 1.33 1.04
CA LEU A 54 7.33 1.94 2.25
C LEU A 54 6.82 0.90 3.26
N ILE A 55 6.77 -0.38 2.88
CA ILE A 55 6.33 -1.47 3.74
C ILE A 55 7.32 -1.63 4.90
N LYS A 56 6.79 -1.65 6.12
CA LYS A 56 7.56 -1.84 7.34
C LYS A 56 7.33 -3.24 7.90
N ASP A 57 8.38 -3.90 8.34
CA ASP A 57 8.29 -5.10 9.15
C ASP A 57 7.98 -4.73 10.61
N ASN A 58 6.98 -5.41 11.17
CA ASN A 58 6.47 -5.26 12.54
C ASN A 58 6.53 -6.60 13.28
#